data_AF-A0A1B6G8U4-F1
#
_entry.id   AF-A0A1B6G8U4-F1
#
_cell.length_a   1.000
_cell.length_b   1.000
_cell.length_c   1.000
_cell.angle_alpha   90.00
_cell.angle_beta   90.00
_cell.angle_gamma   90.00
#
_symmetry.space_group_name_H-M   'P 1'
#
loop_
_entity.id
_entity.type
_entity.pdbx_description
1 polymer ?
#
loop_
_entity_poly.entity_id
_entity_poly.type
_entity_poly.pdbx_seq_one_letter_code
_entity_poly.pdbx_strand_id
1 'polypeptide(L)'
;MQGQVQQPSQTQLSGTNNVILKMNDIQQLSTVGLLELAHREYQAGDYENAERHCMQLWRQETNNTGVLLLLSSIHFQCRRLDKSAHFSTLAIKQNPLLAEAYSNLGNVYKERGQLQEALDNYRHAVRLKPDFIDGYINLAAALVAAGDMEQAVTAYVTALQYNPDLYCVRSDLGNLLKALGRLDEAKACYLKAIETRPDFAVAWS
;
A
#
# COMPACT_ATOMS: atom_id res chain seq x y z
N MET A 1 35.52 12.02 -69.88
CA MET A 1 36.52 12.31 -68.84
C MET A 1 36.10 13.60 -68.13
N GLN A 2 35.88 13.50 -66.81
CA GLN A 2 36.09 14.51 -65.74
C GLN A 2 35.64 15.96 -66.03
N GLY A 3 34.58 16.49 -65.39
CA GLY A 3 34.57 16.99 -64.00
C GLY A 3 34.86 18.50 -64.02
N GLN A 4 34.18 19.46 -63.38
CA GLN A 4 33.24 19.50 -62.26
C GLN A 4 32.26 20.68 -62.49
N VAL A 5 31.01 20.52 -62.04
CA VAL A 5 29.97 21.55 -62.01
C VAL A 5 30.11 22.38 -60.73
N GLN A 6 30.03 23.71 -60.88
CA GLN A 6 29.96 24.69 -59.80
C GLN A 6 28.76 24.43 -58.86
N GLN A 7 28.94 24.64 -57.56
CA GLN A 7 27.82 24.95 -56.66
C GLN A 7 28.02 26.33 -56.05
N PRO A 8 27.01 27.22 -56.11
CA PRO A 8 26.81 28.26 -55.12
C PRO A 8 25.73 27.85 -54.10
N SER A 9 25.96 28.33 -52.89
CA SER A 9 25.24 28.13 -51.64
C SER A 9 23.77 28.61 -51.68
N GLN A 10 22.85 27.88 -51.06
CA GLN A 10 21.60 28.44 -50.51
C GLN A 10 21.18 27.77 -49.19
N THR A 11 21.32 28.56 -48.13
CA THR A 11 20.40 28.87 -47.03
C THR A 11 19.28 27.90 -46.63
N GLN A 12 19.31 27.55 -45.33
CA GLN A 12 18.27 27.12 -44.38
C GLN A 12 16.83 26.85 -44.87
N LEU A 13 16.30 25.69 -44.50
CA LEU A 13 14.89 25.53 -44.11
C LEU A 13 14.78 24.66 -42.85
N SER A 14 13.99 25.18 -41.91
CA SER A 14 13.63 24.70 -40.57
C SER A 14 12.76 23.44 -40.56
N GLY A 15 12.78 22.72 -39.43
CA GLY A 15 11.80 21.70 -39.05
C GLY A 15 12.40 20.30 -39.18
N THR A 16 12.45 19.45 -38.16
CA THR A 16 11.62 19.31 -36.96
C THR A 16 12.45 18.59 -35.90
N ASN A 17 12.45 19.11 -34.67
CA ASN A 17 12.79 18.35 -33.47
C ASN A 17 11.78 17.22 -33.28
N ASN A 18 11.85 16.16 -34.09
CA ASN A 18 11.20 14.91 -33.76
C ASN A 18 12.18 14.13 -32.91
N VAL A 19 12.04 14.31 -31.60
CA VAL A 19 12.55 13.40 -30.58
C VAL A 19 12.08 12.01 -31.00
N ILE A 20 12.98 11.19 -31.54
CA ILE A 20 12.76 9.75 -31.67
C ILE A 20 12.78 9.21 -30.25
N LEU A 21 11.66 9.33 -29.54
CA LEU A 21 11.43 8.60 -28.30
C LEU A 21 11.61 7.12 -28.67
N LYS A 22 12.56 6.44 -28.02
CA LYS A 22 12.77 5.02 -28.32
C LYS A 22 11.48 4.30 -27.98
N MET A 23 11.14 3.26 -28.74
CA MET A 23 9.91 2.48 -28.53
C MET A 23 9.78 1.97 -27.08
N ASN A 24 10.92 1.73 -26.42
CA ASN A 24 11.00 1.42 -24.98
C ASN A 24 10.55 2.59 -24.08
N ASP A 25 10.89 3.83 -24.42
CA ASP A 25 10.50 5.02 -23.64
C ASP A 25 8.98 5.25 -23.75
N ILE A 26 8.41 5.02 -24.92
CA ILE A 26 6.96 5.09 -25.16
C ILE A 26 6.23 3.96 -24.41
N GLN A 27 6.79 2.75 -24.43
CA GLN A 27 6.24 1.60 -23.74
C GLN A 27 6.33 1.76 -22.22
N GLN A 28 7.42 2.30 -21.68
CA GLN A 28 7.55 2.63 -20.26
C GLN A 28 6.61 3.75 -19.82
N LEU A 29 6.40 4.80 -20.63
CA LEU A 29 5.37 5.80 -20.34
C LEU A 29 3.97 5.17 -20.27
N SER A 30 3.70 4.21 -21.15
CA SER A 30 2.41 3.49 -21.17
C SER A 30 2.22 2.59 -19.95
N THR A 31 3.28 1.97 -19.42
CA THR A 31 3.18 1.10 -18.23
C THR A 31 2.98 1.91 -16.96
N VAL A 32 3.66 3.05 -16.81
CA VAL A 32 3.46 3.97 -15.68
C VAL A 32 2.02 4.50 -15.67
N GLY A 33 1.51 4.97 -16.82
CA GLY A 33 0.13 5.45 -16.92
C GLY A 33 -0.90 4.38 -16.62
N LEU A 34 -0.64 3.13 -17.03
CA LEU A 34 -1.54 2.00 -16.76
C LEU A 34 -1.54 1.59 -15.28
N LEU A 35 -0.40 1.66 -14.59
CA LEU A 35 -0.32 1.37 -13.15
C LEU A 35 -1.07 2.43 -12.34
N GLU A 36 -0.89 3.72 -12.66
CA GLU A 36 -1.64 4.80 -12.03
C GLU A 36 -3.15 4.65 -12.23
N LEU A 37 -3.57 4.27 -13.44
CA LEU A 37 -4.98 3.98 -13.73
C LEU A 37 -5.50 2.84 -12.85
N ALA A 38 -4.78 1.72 -12.76
CA ALA A 38 -5.17 0.59 -11.92
C ALA A 38 -5.27 0.98 -10.43
N HIS A 39 -4.39 1.85 -9.93
CA HIS A 39 -4.49 2.39 -8.57
C HIS A 39 -5.75 3.25 -8.38
N ARG A 40 -6.10 4.10 -9.34
CA ARG A 40 -7.32 4.92 -9.26
C ARG A 40 -8.58 4.05 -9.30
N GLU A 41 -8.61 3.04 -10.16
CA GLU A 41 -9.71 2.08 -10.25
C GLU A 41 -9.86 1.30 -8.92
N TYR A 42 -8.76 0.84 -8.33
CA TYR A 42 -8.77 0.21 -7.01
C TYR A 42 -9.33 1.15 -5.93
N GLN A 43 -8.91 2.41 -5.91
CA GLN A 43 -9.42 3.42 -4.97
C GLN A 43 -10.91 3.73 -5.18
N ALA A 44 -11.38 3.68 -6.43
CA ALA A 44 -12.79 3.84 -6.79
C ALA A 44 -13.65 2.60 -6.49
N GLY A 45 -13.02 1.48 -6.09
CA GLY A 45 -13.71 0.20 -5.86
C GLY A 45 -13.96 -0.62 -7.12
N ASP A 46 -13.44 -0.18 -8.27
CA ASP A 46 -13.52 -0.89 -9.54
C ASP A 46 -12.42 -1.96 -9.63
N TYR A 47 -12.58 -2.99 -8.82
CA TYR A 47 -11.58 -4.07 -8.68
C TYR A 47 -11.44 -4.92 -9.94
N GLU A 48 -12.46 -4.96 -10.80
CA GLU A 48 -12.42 -5.75 -12.04
C GLU A 48 -11.51 -5.10 -13.08
N ASN A 49 -11.67 -3.79 -13.32
CA ASN A 49 -10.79 -3.06 -14.24
C ASN A 49 -9.37 -2.98 -13.69
N ALA A 50 -9.22 -2.71 -12.39
CA ALA A 50 -7.91 -2.71 -11.73
C ALA A 50 -7.19 -4.06 -11.88
N GLU A 51 -7.88 -5.19 -11.65
CA GLU A 51 -7.31 -6.54 -11.85
C GLU A 51 -6.88 -6.73 -13.31
N ARG A 52 -7.71 -6.34 -14.28
CA ARG A 52 -7.40 -6.51 -15.70
C ARG A 52 -6.12 -5.77 -16.09
N HIS A 53 -5.99 -4.51 -15.69
CA HIS A 53 -4.83 -3.68 -15.98
C HIS A 53 -3.57 -4.18 -15.25
N CYS A 54 -3.69 -4.56 -13.98
CA CYS A 54 -2.58 -5.17 -13.25
C CYS A 54 -2.12 -6.50 -13.86
N MET A 55 -3.05 -7.37 -14.27
CA MET A 55 -2.70 -8.64 -14.93
C MET A 55 -2.03 -8.43 -16.28
N GLN A 56 -2.40 -7.38 -17.02
CA GLN A 56 -1.71 -6.98 -18.25
C GLN A 56 -0.27 -6.55 -17.96
N LEU A 57 -0.05 -5.69 -16.95
CA LEU A 57 1.28 -5.25 -16.54
C LEU A 57 2.14 -6.42 -16.07
N TRP A 58 1.58 -7.30 -15.25
CA TRP A 58 2.29 -8.46 -14.72
C TRP A 58 2.74 -9.45 -15.80
N ARG A 59 1.97 -9.61 -16.88
CA ARG A 59 2.36 -10.42 -18.05
C ARG A 59 3.56 -9.85 -18.80
N GLN A 60 3.76 -8.54 -18.75
CA GLN A 60 4.90 -7.87 -19.37
C GLN A 60 6.12 -7.91 -18.45
N GLU A 61 5.92 -7.68 -17.16
CA GLU A 61 6.97 -7.60 -16.14
C GLU A 61 6.59 -8.42 -14.90
N THR A 62 6.98 -9.70 -14.88
CA THR A 62 6.57 -10.62 -13.81
C THR A 62 7.22 -10.32 -12.45
N ASN A 63 8.27 -9.50 -12.43
CA ASN A 63 9.03 -9.09 -11.25
C ASN A 63 8.60 -7.73 -10.67
N ASN A 64 7.57 -7.09 -11.23
CA ASN A 64 7.09 -5.80 -10.74
C ASN A 64 6.37 -5.97 -9.39
N THR A 65 7.07 -5.66 -8.30
CA THR A 65 6.55 -5.84 -6.94
C THR A 65 5.37 -4.93 -6.62
N GLY A 66 5.30 -3.73 -7.19
CA GLY A 66 4.16 -2.83 -7.01
C GLY A 66 2.87 -3.42 -7.58
N VAL A 67 2.94 -4.00 -8.78
CA VAL A 67 1.81 -4.72 -9.40
C VAL A 67 1.40 -5.94 -8.57
N LEU A 68 2.38 -6.71 -8.06
CA LEU A 68 2.09 -7.88 -7.20
C LEU A 68 1.40 -7.48 -5.88
N LEU A 69 1.84 -6.38 -5.25
CA LEU A 69 1.19 -5.83 -4.06
C LEU A 69 -0.26 -5.41 -4.37
N LEU A 70 -0.46 -4.69 -5.48
CA LEU A 70 -1.79 -4.22 -5.86
C LEU A 70 -2.73 -5.38 -6.21
N LEU A 71 -2.26 -6.40 -6.95
CA LEU A 71 -3.03 -7.63 -7.20
C LEU A 71 -3.40 -8.34 -5.90
N SER A 72 -2.46 -8.43 -4.95
CA SER A 72 -2.74 -9.00 -3.63
C SER A 72 -3.87 -8.25 -2.92
N SER A 73 -3.81 -6.92 -2.88
CA SER A 73 -4.81 -6.06 -2.25
C SER A 73 -6.18 -6.14 -2.96
N ILE A 74 -6.21 -6.13 -4.30
CA ILE A 74 -7.42 -6.33 -5.10
C ILE A 74 -8.08 -7.67 -4.77
N HIS A 75 -7.31 -8.76 -4.74
CA HIS A 75 -7.85 -10.08 -4.44
C HIS A 75 -8.34 -10.21 -3.01
N PHE A 76 -7.63 -9.59 -2.05
CA PHE A 76 -8.07 -9.54 -0.66
C PHE A 76 -9.44 -8.87 -0.53
N GLN A 77 -9.60 -7.71 -1.17
CA GLN A 77 -10.82 -6.94 -1.13
C GLN A 77 -12.00 -7.65 -1.81
N CYS A 78 -11.74 -8.40 -2.88
CA CYS A 78 -12.71 -9.30 -3.50
C CYS A 78 -12.95 -10.62 -2.73
N ARG A 79 -12.43 -10.78 -1.50
CA ARG A 79 -12.52 -12.03 -0.69
C ARG A 79 -11.93 -13.27 -1.36
N ARG A 80 -11.05 -13.10 -2.34
CA ARG A 80 -10.31 -14.18 -3.04
C ARG A 80 -8.99 -14.44 -2.33
N LEU A 81 -9.07 -14.95 -1.10
CA LEU A 81 -7.93 -15.05 -0.17
C LEU A 81 -6.76 -15.88 -0.71
N ASP A 82 -7.02 -16.98 -1.43
CA ASP A 82 -5.94 -17.80 -2.02
C ASP A 82 -5.11 -17.04 -3.06
N LYS A 83 -5.78 -16.26 -3.92
CA LYS A 83 -5.08 -15.42 -4.91
C LYS A 83 -4.30 -14.30 -4.22
N SER A 84 -4.88 -13.70 -3.18
CA SER A 84 -4.20 -12.66 -2.39
C SER A 84 -2.92 -13.19 -1.74
N ALA A 85 -3.00 -14.35 -1.07
CA ALA A 85 -1.82 -15.03 -0.52
C ALA A 85 -0.79 -15.33 -1.59
N HIS A 86 -1.22 -15.87 -2.74
CA HIS A 86 -0.33 -16.18 -3.86
C HIS A 86 0.48 -14.97 -4.32
N PHE A 87 -0.18 -13.84 -4.59
CA PHE A 87 0.52 -12.63 -5.05
C PHE A 87 1.37 -11.99 -3.95
N SER A 88 0.96 -12.04 -2.68
CA SER A 88 1.82 -11.64 -1.56
C SER A 88 3.10 -12.48 -1.48
N THR A 89 2.97 -13.81 -1.59
CA THR A 89 4.13 -14.72 -1.58
C THR A 89 5.05 -14.48 -2.78
N LEU A 90 4.49 -14.21 -3.97
CA LEU A 90 5.30 -13.83 -5.13
C LEU A 90 6.04 -12.51 -4.89
N ALA A 91 5.38 -11.51 -4.31
CA ALA A 91 6.01 -10.23 -3.97
C ALA A 91 7.17 -10.41 -2.99
N ILE A 92 7.00 -11.24 -1.95
CA ILE A 92 8.05 -11.60 -0.98
C ILE A 92 9.20 -12.33 -1.67
N LYS A 93 8.90 -13.29 -2.55
CA LYS A 93 9.94 -14.02 -3.29
C LYS A 93 10.76 -13.09 -4.18
N GLN A 94 10.13 -12.08 -4.77
CA GLN A 94 10.79 -11.11 -5.63
C GLN A 94 11.58 -10.07 -4.85
N ASN A 95 11.06 -9.62 -3.70
CA ASN A 95 11.75 -8.73 -2.78
C ASN A 95 11.41 -9.10 -1.32
N PRO A 96 12.31 -9.83 -0.62
CA PRO A 96 12.09 -10.24 0.76
C PRO A 96 12.07 -9.11 1.79
N LEU A 97 12.43 -7.88 1.40
CA LEU A 97 12.45 -6.70 2.27
C LEU A 97 11.18 -5.85 2.16
N LEU A 98 10.18 -6.31 1.40
CA LEU A 98 8.95 -5.57 1.14
C LEU A 98 7.94 -5.75 2.27
N ALA A 99 7.95 -4.82 3.24
CA ALA A 99 7.09 -4.86 4.43
C ALA A 99 5.59 -4.96 4.09
N GLU A 100 5.14 -4.26 3.04
CA GLU A 100 3.76 -4.25 2.56
C GLU A 100 3.29 -5.66 2.15
N ALA A 101 4.17 -6.50 1.60
CA ALA A 101 3.82 -7.85 1.18
C ALA A 101 3.57 -8.79 2.36
N TYR A 102 4.37 -8.67 3.42
CA TYR A 102 4.12 -9.38 4.67
C TYR A 102 2.83 -8.89 5.35
N SER A 103 2.57 -7.58 5.36
CA SER A 103 1.31 -7.06 5.90
C SER A 103 0.10 -7.58 5.13
N ASN A 104 0.16 -7.58 3.79
CA ASN A 104 -0.89 -8.18 2.96
C ASN A 104 -1.09 -9.68 3.24
N LEU A 105 -0.01 -10.45 3.38
CA LEU A 105 -0.11 -11.87 3.72
C LEU A 105 -0.66 -12.08 5.14
N GLY A 106 -0.27 -11.22 6.09
CA GLY A 106 -0.82 -11.20 7.45
C GLY A 106 -2.32 -10.94 7.46
N ASN A 107 -2.82 -10.03 6.61
CA ASN A 107 -4.24 -9.77 6.45
C ASN A 107 -4.97 -11.05 5.99
N VAL A 108 -4.40 -11.78 5.03
CA VAL A 108 -4.99 -13.06 4.58
C VAL A 108 -5.07 -14.08 5.72
N TYR A 109 -4.00 -14.24 6.50
CA TYR A 109 -4.00 -15.16 7.64
C TYR A 109 -5.01 -14.75 8.72
N LYS A 110 -5.12 -13.45 9.01
CA LYS A 110 -6.10 -12.92 9.95
C LYS A 110 -7.54 -13.25 9.51
N GLU A 111 -7.88 -13.03 8.24
CA GLU A 111 -9.22 -13.37 7.70
C GLU A 111 -9.51 -14.87 7.72
N ARG A 112 -8.47 -15.72 7.69
CA ARG A 112 -8.61 -17.18 7.84
C ARG A 112 -8.71 -17.64 9.30
N GLY A 113 -8.62 -16.73 10.28
CA GLY A 113 -8.55 -17.07 11.69
C GLY A 113 -7.19 -17.63 12.14
N GLN A 114 -6.18 -17.58 11.28
CA GLN A 114 -4.80 -18.01 11.54
C GLN A 114 -4.03 -16.88 12.23
N LEU A 115 -4.43 -16.58 13.47
CA LEU A 115 -3.95 -15.38 14.19
C LEU A 115 -2.45 -15.38 14.45
N GLN A 116 -1.85 -16.53 14.75
CA GLN A 116 -0.42 -16.60 15.03
C GLN A 116 0.42 -16.27 13.79
N GLU A 117 0.06 -16.84 12.64
CA GLU A 117 0.70 -16.55 11.36
C GLU A 117 0.50 -15.09 10.95
N ALA A 118 -0.66 -14.50 11.23
CA ALA A 118 -0.90 -13.08 11.01
C ALA A 118 0.05 -12.21 11.86
N LEU A 119 0.17 -12.49 13.16
CA LEU A 119 1.06 -11.77 14.08
C LEU A 119 2.52 -11.85 13.63
N ASP A 120 2.98 -13.04 13.22
CA ASP A 120 4.36 -13.23 12.76
C ASP A 120 4.66 -12.40 11.50
N ASN A 121 3.71 -12.35 10.56
CA ASN A 121 3.82 -11.54 9.36
C ASN A 121 3.82 -10.03 9.66
N TYR A 122 2.92 -9.54 10.50
CA TYR A 122 2.89 -8.12 10.86
C TYR A 122 4.14 -7.69 11.65
N ARG A 123 4.60 -8.52 12.60
CA ARG A 123 5.86 -8.28 13.33
C ARG A 123 7.06 -8.22 12.38
N HIS A 124 7.06 -9.07 11.35
CA HIS A 124 8.10 -9.03 10.32
C HIS A 124 8.02 -7.73 9.50
N ALA A 125 6.81 -7.32 9.08
CA ALA A 125 6.58 -6.10 8.34
C ALA A 125 7.11 -4.85 9.07
N VAL A 126 6.74 -4.67 10.35
CA VAL A 126 7.20 -3.51 11.14
C VAL A 126 8.68 -3.57 11.51
N ARG A 127 9.30 -4.77 11.52
CA ARG A 127 10.75 -4.90 11.67
C ARG A 127 11.49 -4.44 10.42
N LEU A 128 10.97 -4.77 9.24
CA LEU A 128 11.55 -4.36 7.95
C LEU A 128 11.38 -2.85 7.73
N LYS A 129 10.23 -2.31 8.13
CA LYS A 129 9.88 -0.89 7.97
C LYS A 129 9.31 -0.34 9.29
N PRO A 130 10.18 0.17 10.19
CA PRO A 130 9.76 0.67 11.50
C PRO A 130 8.81 1.86 11.46
N ASP A 131 8.72 2.60 10.37
CA ASP A 131 7.76 3.71 10.18
C ASP A 131 6.47 3.27 9.47
N PHE A 132 6.23 1.96 9.34
CA PHE A 132 5.05 1.42 8.66
C PHE A 132 3.80 1.47 9.53
N ILE A 133 3.14 2.62 9.53
CA ILE A 133 1.92 2.91 10.28
C ILE A 133 0.85 1.82 10.12
N ASP A 134 0.47 1.47 8.88
CA ASP A 134 -0.57 0.44 8.63
C ASP A 134 -0.15 -0.94 9.18
N GLY A 135 1.15 -1.25 9.17
CA GLY A 135 1.70 -2.45 9.77
C GLY A 135 1.45 -2.51 11.29
N TYR A 136 1.63 -1.40 12.01
CA TYR A 136 1.32 -1.31 13.44
C TYR A 136 -0.17 -1.37 13.73
N ILE A 137 -1.01 -0.73 12.90
CA ILE A 137 -2.47 -0.79 13.05
C ILE A 137 -2.95 -2.25 12.89
N ASN A 138 -2.47 -2.95 11.85
CA ASN A 138 -2.83 -4.35 11.62
C ASN A 138 -2.32 -5.27 12.73
N LEU A 139 -1.09 -5.03 13.22
CA LEU A 139 -0.51 -5.74 14.35
C LEU A 139 -1.35 -5.56 15.62
N ALA A 140 -1.72 -4.32 15.95
CA ALA A 140 -2.54 -4.00 17.11
C ALA A 140 -3.90 -4.71 17.04
N ALA A 141 -4.58 -4.64 15.90
CA ALA A 141 -5.86 -5.31 15.69
C ALA A 141 -5.76 -6.85 15.85
N ALA A 142 -4.68 -7.45 15.36
CA ALA A 142 -4.44 -8.89 15.52
C ALA A 142 -4.10 -9.27 16.98
N LEU A 143 -3.35 -8.42 17.70
CA LEU A 143 -3.04 -8.61 19.12
C LEU A 143 -4.30 -8.51 19.99
N VAL A 144 -5.20 -7.57 19.70
CA VAL A 144 -6.53 -7.51 20.36
C VAL A 144 -7.30 -8.80 20.14
N ALA A 145 -7.35 -9.31 18.90
CA ALA A 145 -8.03 -10.57 18.59
C ALA A 145 -7.39 -11.79 19.29
N ALA A 146 -6.08 -11.75 19.54
CA ALA A 146 -5.36 -12.77 20.29
C ALA A 146 -5.44 -12.60 21.83
N GLY A 147 -6.04 -11.50 22.32
CA GLY A 147 -6.15 -11.18 23.75
C GLY A 147 -4.92 -10.53 24.36
N ASP A 148 -3.87 -10.23 23.59
CA ASP A 148 -2.65 -9.55 24.05
C ASP A 148 -2.83 -8.03 24.01
N MET A 149 -3.67 -7.54 24.91
CA MET A 149 -4.13 -6.16 24.94
C MET A 149 -3.01 -5.14 25.23
N GLU A 150 -2.01 -5.49 26.04
CA GLU A 150 -0.90 -4.56 26.35
C GLU A 150 0.08 -4.40 25.17
N GLN A 151 0.40 -5.47 24.45
CA GLN A 151 1.16 -5.32 23.20
C GLN A 151 0.36 -4.56 22.14
N ALA A 152 -0.98 -4.73 22.11
CA ALA A 152 -1.83 -3.96 21.21
C ALA A 152 -1.80 -2.45 21.52
N VAL A 153 -1.84 -2.07 22.80
CA VAL A 153 -1.66 -0.68 23.25
C VAL A 153 -0.32 -0.15 22.73
N THR A 154 0.76 -0.91 22.91
CA THR A 154 2.09 -0.51 22.46
C THR A 154 2.12 -0.27 20.94
N ALA A 155 1.55 -1.17 20.15
CA ALA A 155 1.49 -1.04 18.70
C ALA A 155 0.69 0.18 18.25
N TYR A 156 -0.48 0.46 18.85
CA TYR A 156 -1.24 1.67 18.55
C TYR A 156 -0.50 2.95 18.95
N VAL A 157 0.14 2.98 20.11
CA VAL A 157 0.95 4.11 20.54
C VAL A 157 2.09 4.37 19.55
N THR A 158 2.78 3.32 19.08
CA THR A 158 3.82 3.46 18.06
C THR A 158 3.27 4.01 16.74
N ALA A 159 2.11 3.53 16.26
CA ALA A 159 1.46 4.11 15.07
C ALA A 159 1.19 5.63 15.24
N LEU A 160 0.72 6.04 16.42
CA LEU A 160 0.44 7.44 16.75
C LEU A 160 1.69 8.28 16.97
N GLN A 161 2.84 7.68 17.30
CA GLN A 161 4.14 8.37 17.34
C GLN A 161 4.59 8.78 15.93
N TYR A 162 4.36 7.92 14.93
CA TYR A 162 4.69 8.22 13.54
C TYR A 162 3.68 9.17 12.89
N ASN A 163 2.39 9.04 13.21
CA ASN A 163 1.37 9.98 12.77
C ASN A 163 0.37 10.31 13.90
N PRO A 164 0.57 11.46 14.57
CA PRO A 164 -0.31 11.91 15.64
C PRO A 164 -1.73 12.28 15.19
N ASP A 165 -2.01 12.47 13.91
CA ASP A 165 -3.32 12.95 13.44
C ASP A 165 -4.32 11.82 13.13
N LEU A 166 -3.94 10.56 13.37
CA LEU A 166 -4.80 9.39 13.18
C LEU A 166 -5.87 9.28 14.29
N TYR A 167 -6.88 10.15 14.23
CA TYR A 167 -7.97 10.19 15.21
C TYR A 167 -8.73 8.85 15.33
N CYS A 168 -8.93 8.09 14.23
CA CYS A 168 -9.54 6.75 14.28
C CYS A 168 -8.71 5.79 15.13
N VAL A 169 -7.40 5.70 14.86
CA VAL A 169 -6.46 4.83 15.59
C VAL A 169 -6.40 5.23 17.07
N ARG A 170 -6.44 6.52 17.35
CA ARG A 170 -6.52 7.03 18.72
C ARG A 170 -7.82 6.65 19.43
N SER A 171 -8.94 6.64 18.71
CA SER A 171 -10.21 6.14 19.24
C SER A 171 -10.16 4.64 19.54
N ASP A 172 -9.54 3.85 18.66
CA ASP A 172 -9.36 2.41 18.87
C ASP A 172 -8.46 2.12 20.08
N LEU A 173 -7.39 2.92 20.27
CA LEU A 173 -6.58 2.90 21.49
C LEU A 173 -7.41 3.26 22.73
N GLY A 174 -8.27 4.28 22.65
CA GLY A 174 -9.18 4.66 23.73
C GLY A 174 -10.13 3.52 24.12
N ASN A 175 -10.70 2.83 23.12
CA ASN A 175 -11.58 1.67 23.33
C ASN A 175 -10.85 0.53 24.03
N LEU A 176 -9.61 0.24 23.59
CA LEU A 176 -8.76 -0.77 24.20
C LEU A 176 -8.39 -0.43 25.64
N LEU A 177 -8.00 0.82 25.91
CA LEU A 177 -7.68 1.30 27.26
C LEU A 177 -8.90 1.24 28.20
N LYS A 178 -10.09 1.56 27.68
CA LYS A 178 -11.35 1.40 28.42
C LYS A 178 -11.60 -0.06 28.79
N ALA A 179 -11.40 -0.99 27.86
CA ALA A 179 -11.53 -2.43 28.12
C ALA A 179 -10.53 -2.94 29.17
N LEU A 180 -9.35 -2.32 29.26
CA LEU A 180 -8.34 -2.58 30.29
C LEU A 180 -8.62 -1.89 31.63
N GLY A 181 -9.68 -1.10 31.76
CA GLY A 181 -10.00 -0.33 32.97
C GLY A 181 -9.14 0.94 33.16
N ARG A 182 -8.32 1.31 32.17
CA ARG A 182 -7.45 2.51 32.17
C ARG A 182 -8.24 3.74 31.73
N LEU A 183 -9.27 4.09 32.51
CA LEU A 183 -10.30 5.05 32.12
C LEU A 183 -9.78 6.47 31.88
N ASP A 184 -8.80 6.93 32.67
CA ASP A 184 -8.22 8.27 32.51
C ASP A 184 -7.43 8.40 31.19
N GLU A 185 -6.67 7.37 30.82
CA GLU A 185 -5.94 7.33 29.55
C GLU A 185 -6.89 7.18 28.36
N ALA A 186 -7.94 6.38 28.49
CA ALA A 186 -8.99 6.28 27.48
C ALA A 186 -9.66 7.65 27.23
N LYS A 187 -10.04 8.36 28.30
CA LYS A 187 -10.61 9.71 28.22
C LYS A 187 -9.67 10.67 27.50
N ALA A 188 -8.37 10.65 27.82
CA ALA A 188 -7.39 11.49 27.15
C ALA A 188 -7.30 11.18 25.65
N CYS A 189 -7.37 9.90 25.27
CA CYS A 189 -7.40 9.49 23.86
C CYS A 189 -8.62 10.04 23.12
N TYR A 190 -9.82 9.89 23.69
CA TYR A 190 -11.05 10.39 23.06
C TYR A 190 -11.07 11.91 22.92
N LEU A 191 -10.68 12.64 23.97
CA LEU A 191 -10.58 14.10 23.93
C LEU A 191 -9.64 14.54 22.81
N LYS A 192 -8.47 13.91 22.71
CA LYS A 192 -7.50 14.25 21.68
C LYS A 192 -7.96 13.88 20.26
N ALA A 193 -8.73 12.79 20.10
CA ALA A 193 -9.34 12.45 18.82
C ALA A 193 -10.35 13.51 18.37
N ILE A 194 -11.16 14.04 19.30
CA ILE A 194 -12.12 15.13 19.04
C ILE A 194 -11.40 16.46 18.75
N GLU A 195 -10.29 16.75 19.44
CA GLU A 195 -9.46 17.92 19.13
C GLU A 195 -8.93 17.88 17.69
N THR A 196 -8.44 16.72 17.25
CA THR A 196 -7.95 16.53 15.87
C THR A 196 -9.10 16.61 14.86
N ARG A 197 -10.26 16.04 15.20
CA ARG A 197 -11.42 16.00 14.31
C ARG A 197 -12.73 16.28 15.08
N PRO A 198 -13.18 17.54 15.17
CA PRO A 198 -14.36 17.91 15.95
C PRO A 198 -15.68 17.29 15.47
N ASP A 199 -15.78 16.93 14.19
CA ASP A 199 -16.92 16.21 13.60
C ASP A 199 -16.87 14.68 13.86
N PHE A 200 -15.79 14.17 14.45
CA PHE A 200 -15.67 12.77 14.84
C PHE A 200 -16.40 12.50 16.17
N ALA A 201 -17.73 12.54 16.10
CA ALA A 201 -18.60 12.19 17.22
C ALA A 201 -18.75 10.66 17.32
N VAL A 202 -17.72 9.96 17.79
CA VAL A 202 -17.95 8.59 18.30
C VAL A 202 -18.55 8.73 19.69
N ALA A 203 -19.84 8.37 19.77
CA ALA A 203 -20.69 8.52 20.93
C ALA A 203 -20.09 7.90 22.20
N TRP A 204 -20.14 8.66 23.29
CA TRP A 204 -19.79 8.19 24.63
C TRP A 204 -20.82 7.14 25.06
N SER A 205 -20.46 5.86 24.98
CA SER A 205 -21.15 4.75 25.66
C SER A 205 -20.13 3.83 26.29
#